data_AF-A0AAF0LB77-F1
#
_entry.id   AF-A0AAF0LB77-F1
#
_cell.length_a   1.000
_cell.length_b   1.000
_cell.length_c   1.000
_cell.angle_alpha   90.00
_cell.angle_beta   90.00
_cell.angle_gamma   90.00
#
_symmetry.space_group_name_H-M   'P 1'
#
loop_
_entity.id
_entity.type
_entity.pdbx_description
1 polymer ?
#
loop_
_entity_poly.entity_id
_entity_poly.type
_entity_poly.pdbx_seq_one_letter_code
_entity_poly.pdbx_strand_id
1 'polypeptide(L)'
;MMWNRKRRPSPDVDRSRGSLGIGALVRVVDTEQGGERWVDSIGGSELIGVIVAPGGNQIVGYPGVGEPLSWTVAFDEPVYTEDGRGPFERATVLSRQLVPVEPERNEA
;
A
#
# COMPACT_ATOMS: atom_id res chain seq x y z
N MET A 1 35.96 -13.30 22.97
CA MET A 1 34.90 -13.25 21.94
C MET A 1 33.59 -12.89 22.63
N MET A 2 33.13 -11.64 22.54
CA MET A 2 31.86 -11.21 23.12
C MET A 2 31.05 -10.51 22.02
N TRP A 3 30.10 -11.25 21.46
CA TRP A 3 29.18 -10.75 20.44
C TRP A 3 28.12 -9.91 21.15
N ASN A 4 28.24 -8.58 21.05
CA ASN A 4 27.18 -7.66 21.46
C ASN A 4 25.95 -7.93 20.60
N ARG A 5 24.96 -8.65 21.15
CA ARG A 5 23.60 -8.71 20.59
C ARG A 5 23.03 -7.29 20.68
N LYS A 6 23.24 -6.49 19.63
CA LYS A 6 22.44 -5.29 19.38
C LYS A 6 20.99 -5.73 19.45
N ARG A 7 20.25 -5.20 20.43
CA ARG A 7 18.80 -5.41 20.55
C ARG A 7 18.21 -5.11 19.19
N ARG A 8 17.59 -6.11 18.55
CA ARG A 8 16.79 -5.87 17.36
C ARG A 8 15.74 -4.82 17.75
N PRO A 9 15.53 -3.77 16.96
CA PRO A 9 14.37 -2.92 17.16
C PRO A 9 13.15 -3.84 17.14
N SER A 10 12.42 -3.91 18.25
CA SER A 10 11.08 -4.49 18.21
C SER A 10 10.31 -3.64 17.20
N PRO A 11 9.66 -4.23 16.18
CA PRO A 11 8.77 -3.44 15.34
C PRO A 11 7.69 -2.95 16.29
N ASP A 12 7.72 -1.65 16.55
CA ASP A 12 6.69 -0.97 17.31
C ASP A 12 5.43 -1.04 16.44
N VAL A 13 4.56 -2.00 16.73
CA VAL A 13 3.28 -2.24 16.03
C VAL A 13 2.28 -1.09 16.34
N ASP A 14 2.70 -0.10 17.14
CA ASP A 14 1.92 1.05 17.58
C ASP A 14 1.93 2.24 16.60
N ARG A 15 2.27 2.01 15.32
CA ARG A 15 2.08 3.02 14.25
C ARG A 15 0.79 2.80 13.44
N SER A 16 -0.04 1.85 13.84
CA SER A 16 -1.25 1.39 13.14
C SER A 16 -2.43 2.37 13.13
N ARG A 17 -2.21 3.67 13.39
CA ARG A 17 -3.21 4.72 13.16
C ARG A 17 -2.76 5.59 11.99
N GLY A 18 -3.09 5.16 10.77
CA GLY A 18 -3.10 6.02 9.59
C GLY A 18 -1.80 6.13 8.77
N SER A 19 -0.74 5.36 9.06
CA SER A 19 0.46 5.35 8.20
C SER A 19 0.40 4.25 7.14
N LEU A 20 0.67 4.61 5.87
CA LEU A 20 0.88 3.63 4.80
C LEU A 20 2.15 2.81 5.07
N GLY A 21 2.06 1.50 4.88
CA GLY A 21 3.17 0.58 5.11
C GLY A 21 2.85 -0.80 4.58
N ILE A 22 3.88 -1.64 4.43
CA ILE A 22 3.70 -3.04 4.02
C ILE A 22 2.79 -3.75 5.01
N GLY A 23 1.77 -4.44 4.49
CA GLY A 23 0.74 -5.12 5.27
C GLY A 23 -0.49 -4.26 5.57
N ALA A 24 -0.49 -2.96 5.25
CA ALA A 24 -1.66 -2.12 5.44
C ALA A 24 -2.76 -2.48 4.43
N LEU A 25 -3.98 -2.66 4.94
CA LEU A 25 -5.20 -2.72 4.14
C LEU A 25 -5.56 -1.30 3.71
N VAL A 26 -5.76 -1.11 2.41
CA VAL A 26 -5.99 0.20 1.81
C VAL A 26 -7.10 0.15 0.78
N ARG A 27 -7.88 1.22 0.73
CA ARG A 27 -8.76 1.52 -0.39
C ARG A 27 -8.03 2.41 -1.39
N VAL A 28 -8.14 2.08 -2.67
CA VAL A 28 -7.67 2.92 -3.76
C VAL A 28 -8.77 3.92 -4.11
N VAL A 29 -8.42 5.20 -4.10
CA VAL A 29 -9.34 6.29 -4.45
C VAL A 29 -8.79 7.07 -5.64
N ASP A 30 -9.71 7.59 -6.44
CA ASP A 30 -9.36 8.53 -7.49
C ASP A 30 -8.89 9.87 -6.90
N THR A 31 -8.08 10.55 -7.69
CA THR A 31 -7.47 11.82 -7.32
C THR A 31 -7.44 12.70 -8.56
N GLU A 32 -7.74 13.99 -8.38
CA GLU A 32 -7.78 14.93 -9.50
C GLU A 32 -6.40 15.16 -10.14
N GLN A 33 -5.32 14.87 -9.42
CA GLN A 33 -3.96 15.25 -9.81
C GLN A 33 -3.13 14.09 -10.38
N GLY A 34 -3.65 13.31 -11.32
CA GLY A 34 -2.90 12.26 -12.02
C GLY A 34 -2.68 10.96 -11.23
N GLY A 35 -1.96 10.01 -11.81
CA GLY A 35 -2.02 8.60 -11.38
C GLY A 35 -3.04 7.83 -12.22
N GLU A 36 -2.94 6.51 -12.20
CA GLU A 36 -3.88 5.65 -12.92
C GLU A 36 -5.23 5.62 -12.18
N ARG A 37 -6.33 5.60 -12.95
CA ARG A 37 -7.66 5.31 -12.42
C ARG A 37 -7.92 3.83 -12.57
N TRP A 38 -8.37 3.21 -11.50
CA TRP A 38 -8.49 1.76 -11.39
C TRP A 38 -9.96 1.39 -11.22
N VAL A 39 -10.35 0.30 -11.88
CA VAL A 39 -11.68 -0.29 -11.77
C VAL A 39 -11.58 -1.79 -11.56
N ASP A 40 -12.61 -2.39 -10.97
CA ASP A 40 -12.74 -3.84 -10.87
C ASP A 40 -13.17 -4.44 -12.23
N SER A 41 -13.42 -5.75 -12.25
CA SER A 41 -13.83 -6.48 -13.45
C SER A 41 -15.20 -6.06 -14.03
N ILE A 42 -16.04 -5.38 -13.25
CA ILE A 42 -17.38 -4.91 -13.65
C ILE A 42 -17.45 -3.38 -13.79
N GLY A 43 -16.34 -2.66 -13.62
CA GLY A 43 -16.26 -1.21 -13.74
C GLY A 43 -16.55 -0.44 -12.44
N GLY A 44 -16.55 -1.11 -11.29
CA GLY A 44 -16.68 -0.50 -9.97
C GLY A 44 -15.37 0.15 -9.50
N SER A 45 -15.48 1.21 -8.67
CA SER A 45 -14.35 1.97 -8.15
C SER A 45 -13.99 1.66 -6.68
N GLU A 46 -14.74 0.76 -6.04
CA GLU A 46 -14.44 0.34 -4.67
C GLU A 46 -13.38 -0.76 -4.69
N LEU A 47 -12.11 -0.34 -4.64
CA LEU A 47 -10.98 -1.23 -4.74
C LEU A 47 -10.20 -1.31 -3.44
N ILE A 48 -10.19 -2.49 -2.85
CA ILE A 48 -9.47 -2.77 -1.60
C ILE A 48 -8.32 -3.72 -1.89
N GLY A 49 -7.15 -3.42 -1.31
CA GLY A 49 -5.99 -4.29 -1.42
C GLY A 49 -5.03 -4.10 -0.26
N VAL A 50 -3.96 -4.90 -0.26
CA VAL A 50 -2.90 -4.86 0.76
C VAL A 50 -1.61 -4.34 0.14
N ILE A 51 -0.95 -3.41 0.82
CA ILE A 51 0.38 -2.97 0.41
C ILE A 51 1.39 -4.10 0.61
N VAL A 52 2.11 -4.49 -0.44
CA VAL A 52 3.09 -5.59 -0.38
C VAL A 52 4.54 -5.13 -0.58
N ALA A 53 4.74 -3.96 -1.19
CA ALA A 53 6.07 -3.38 -1.39
C ALA A 53 5.98 -1.86 -1.63
N PRO A 54 7.08 -1.11 -1.47
CA PRO A 54 7.16 0.23 -2.04
C PRO A 54 7.10 0.21 -3.56
N GLY A 55 6.71 1.32 -4.19
CA GLY A 55 6.65 1.43 -5.64
C GLY A 55 8.00 1.22 -6.33
N GLY A 56 7.95 0.67 -7.55
CA GLY A 56 9.16 0.38 -8.34
C GLY A 56 10.04 1.62 -8.53
N ASN A 57 11.35 1.45 -8.40
CA ASN A 57 12.40 2.47 -8.51
C ASN A 57 12.49 3.52 -7.39
N GLN A 58 11.82 3.32 -6.24
CA GLN A 58 12.03 4.18 -5.08
C GLN A 58 13.17 3.66 -4.19
N ILE A 59 14.12 4.54 -3.87
CA ILE A 59 15.05 4.31 -2.77
C ILE A 59 14.30 4.72 -1.51
N VAL A 60 13.91 3.77 -0.68
CA VAL A 60 13.16 4.04 0.56
C VAL A 60 13.75 3.24 1.70
N GLY A 61 13.67 3.78 2.92
CA GLY A 61 14.30 3.20 4.11
C GLY A 61 15.76 3.61 4.37
N TYR A 62 16.33 4.53 3.57
CA TYR A 62 17.63 5.17 3.89
C TYR A 62 17.44 6.43 4.74
N PRO A 63 18.27 6.66 5.77
CA PRO A 63 18.23 7.91 6.54
C PRO A 63 18.33 9.14 5.62
N GLY A 64 17.39 10.07 5.75
CA GLY A 64 17.34 11.30 4.95
C GLY A 64 16.56 11.20 3.64
N VAL A 65 16.01 10.03 3.29
CA VAL A 65 15.09 9.87 2.18
C VAL A 65 13.64 9.91 2.69
N GLY A 66 12.78 10.65 2.00
CA GLY A 66 11.37 10.85 2.39
C GLY A 66 10.51 9.59 2.29
N GLU A 67 9.23 9.74 2.65
CA GLU A 67 8.24 8.66 2.56
C GLU A 67 8.03 8.21 1.09
N PRO A 68 7.69 6.92 0.86
CA PRO A 68 7.39 6.44 -0.48
C PRO A 68 6.27 7.25 -1.14
N LEU A 69 6.47 7.64 -2.40
CA LEU A 69 5.47 8.36 -3.20
C LEU A 69 4.44 7.41 -3.83
N SER A 70 4.74 6.12 -3.85
CA SER A 70 3.86 5.08 -4.34
C SER A 70 4.17 3.73 -3.68
N TRP A 71 3.20 2.84 -3.76
CA TRP A 71 3.21 1.52 -3.15
C TRP A 71 2.70 0.49 -4.14
N THR A 72 3.24 -0.72 -4.11
CA THR A 72 2.64 -1.87 -4.79
C THR A 72 1.53 -2.43 -3.90
N VAL A 73 0.31 -2.40 -4.41
CA VAL A 73 -0.90 -2.96 -3.78
C VAL A 73 -1.22 -4.28 -4.47
N ALA A 74 -1.48 -5.32 -3.68
CA ALA A 74 -2.05 -6.58 -4.14
C ALA A 74 -3.55 -6.59 -3.86
N PHE A 75 -4.34 -6.95 -4.88
CA PHE A 75 -5.80 -7.02 -4.80
C PHE A 75 -6.25 -8.48 -4.68
N ASP A 76 -7.43 -8.68 -4.08
CA ASP A 76 -8.04 -10.02 -3.97
C ASP A 76 -8.63 -10.48 -5.31
N GLU A 77 -9.24 -9.53 -6.04
CA GLU A 77 -9.67 -9.71 -7.42
C GLU A 77 -8.81 -8.87 -8.37
N PRO A 78 -8.55 -9.34 -9.61
CA PRO A 78 -7.76 -8.56 -10.55
C PRO A 78 -8.44 -7.25 -10.95
N VAL A 79 -7.67 -6.16 -10.99
CA VAL A 79 -8.13 -4.82 -11.36
C VAL A 79 -7.68 -4.44 -12.76
N TYR A 80 -8.34 -3.44 -13.31
CA TYR A 80 -8.05 -2.85 -14.62
C TYR A 80 -7.83 -1.36 -14.45
N THR A 81 -7.09 -0.75 -15.36
CA THR A 81 -7.16 0.70 -15.52
C THR A 81 -8.43 1.07 -16.27
N GLU A 82 -8.96 2.27 -16.04
CA GLU A 82 -10.17 2.76 -16.72
C GLU A 82 -10.02 2.82 -18.25
N ASP A 83 -8.77 2.91 -18.76
CA ASP A 83 -8.44 2.83 -20.19
C ASP A 83 -8.38 1.39 -20.74
N GLY A 84 -8.64 0.37 -19.92
CA GLY A 84 -8.79 -1.03 -20.31
C GLY A 84 -7.52 -1.88 -20.21
N ARG A 85 -6.42 -1.41 -19.62
CA ARG A 85 -5.25 -2.28 -19.35
C ARG A 85 -5.51 -3.18 -18.15
N GLY A 86 -4.97 -4.39 -18.19
CA GLY A 86 -5.14 -5.41 -17.15
C GLY A 86 -5.36 -6.80 -17.76
N PRO A 87 -5.73 -7.80 -16.96
CA PRO A 87 -5.93 -7.74 -15.51
C PRO A 87 -4.64 -7.61 -14.71
N PHE A 88 -4.71 -6.94 -13.55
CA PHE A 88 -3.60 -6.80 -12.61
C PHE A 88 -3.98 -7.35 -11.24
N GLU A 89 -3.28 -8.40 -10.79
CA GLU A 89 -3.34 -8.84 -9.38
C GLU A 89 -2.58 -7.89 -8.45
N ARG A 90 -1.61 -7.14 -9.00
CA ARG A 90 -0.80 -6.15 -8.29
C ARG A 90 -0.57 -4.91 -9.14
N ALA A 91 -0.67 -3.74 -8.54
CA ALA A 91 -0.41 -2.47 -9.21
C ALA A 91 0.42 -1.52 -8.34
N THR A 92 1.23 -0.68 -8.97
CA THR A 92 1.86 0.45 -8.27
C THR A 92 0.89 1.61 -8.24
N VAL A 93 0.47 2.00 -7.04
CA VAL A 93 -0.52 3.04 -6.78
C VAL A 93 0.13 4.17 -5.99
N LEU A 94 -0.20 5.42 -6.31
CA LEU A 94 0.39 6.57 -5.63
C LEU A 94 -0.08 6.65 -4.17
N SER A 95 0.79 7.07 -3.26
CA SER A 95 0.47 7.14 -1.82
C SER A 95 -0.77 7.99 -1.53
N ARG A 96 -0.99 9.06 -2.30
CA ARG A 96 -2.17 9.93 -2.19
C ARG A 96 -3.49 9.29 -2.67
N GLN A 97 -3.41 8.18 -3.39
CA GLN A 97 -4.57 7.38 -3.81
C GLN A 97 -4.90 6.30 -2.78
N LEU A 98 -4.12 6.14 -1.71
CA LEU A 98 -4.29 5.07 -0.73
C LEU A 98 -4.84 5.62 0.57
N VAL A 99 -6.04 5.18 0.91
CA VAL A 99 -6.69 5.48 2.19
C VAL A 99 -6.65 4.21 3.05
N PRO A 100 -5.98 4.20 4.21
CA PRO A 100 -6.02 3.07 5.14
C PRO A 100 -7.45 2.69 5.50
N VAL A 101 -7.74 1.39 5.47
CA VAL A 101 -9.00 0.81 5.93
C VAL A 101 -8.76 0.30 7.36
N GLU A 102 -9.59 0.73 8.30
CA GLU A 102 -9.53 0.18 9.65
C GLU A 102 -10.01 -1.28 9.60
N PRO A 103 -9.20 -2.26 10.07
CA PRO A 103 -9.70 -3.62 10.22
C PRO A 103 -10.79 -3.60 11.29
N GLU A 104 -11.97 -4.10 10.95
CA GLU A 104 -13.07 -4.27 11.92
C GLU A 104 -12.52 -5.04 13.12
N ARG A 105 -12.45 -4.36 14.27
CA ARG A 105 -11.88 -4.92 15.49
C ARG A 105 -12.88 -5.96 16.01
N ASN A 106 -12.71 -7.20 15.58
CA ASN A 106 -13.55 -8.30 16.05
C ASN A 106 -13.25 -8.51 17.55
N GLU A 107 -14.12 -8.01 18.43
CA GLU A 107 -14.06 -8.28 19.86
C GLU A 107 -14.45 -9.75 20.07
N ALA A 108 -13.49 -10.55 20.53
CA ALA A 108 -13.68 -11.95 20.91
C ALA A 108 -13.82 -12.08 22.43
#